data_AF-A0A7T7BQ86-F1
#
_entry.id   AF-A0A7T7BQ86-F1
#
_cell.length_a   1.000
_cell.length_b   1.000
_cell.length_c   1.000
_cell.angle_alpha   90.00
_cell.angle_beta   90.00
_cell.angle_gamma   90.00
#
_symmetry.space_group_name_H-M   'P 1'
#
loop_
_entity.id
_entity.type
_entity.pdbx_description
1 polymer ?
#
loop_
_entity_poly.entity_id
_entity_poly.type
_entity_poly.pdbx_seq_one_letter_code
_entity_poly.pdbx_strand_id
1 'polypeptide(L)'
;MFVPTLPVPNDGFGQDVLRVEVSGPDQPDLTLIDVPRLYFTEDITDENREPSLGRRWIEKYLLHARSIILTVVSAKIDFCAQKITGIADKYDRARTRILGTVNL
;
A
#
# COMPACT_ATOMS: atom_id res chain seq x y z
N MET A 1 22.52 28.24 -10.08
CA MET A 1 22.42 26.81 -10.42
C MET A 1 21.00 26.37 -10.11
N PHE A 2 20.13 26.30 -11.11
CA PHE A 2 18.75 25.83 -10.95
C PHE A 2 18.77 24.31 -11.07
N VAL A 3 18.37 23.59 -10.02
CA VAL A 3 18.05 22.16 -10.12
C VAL A 3 16.59 22.11 -10.55
N PRO A 4 16.27 21.69 -11.79
CA PRO A 4 14.87 21.51 -12.16
C PRO A 4 14.32 20.34 -11.34
N THR A 5 13.37 20.63 -10.45
CA THR A 5 12.54 19.58 -9.86
C THR A 5 11.76 18.94 -11.00
N LEU A 6 12.04 17.66 -11.28
CA LEU A 6 11.25 16.90 -12.23
C LEU A 6 9.77 17.01 -11.83
N PRO A 7 8.84 17.15 -12.80
CA PRO A 7 7.42 17.15 -12.49
C PRO A 7 7.10 15.81 -11.83
N VAL A 8 6.75 15.84 -10.54
CA VAL A 8 6.22 14.67 -9.85
C VAL A 8 5.03 14.16 -10.65
N PRO A 9 5.01 12.87 -11.07
CA PRO A 9 3.88 12.31 -11.79
C PRO A 9 2.61 12.52 -10.98
N ASN A 10 1.66 13.28 -11.52
CA ASN A 10 0.34 13.41 -10.93
C ASN A 10 -0.46 12.15 -11.31
N ASP A 11 -0.47 11.20 -10.39
CA ASP A 11 -1.16 9.91 -10.49
C ASP A 11 -2.68 10.02 -10.26
N GLY A 12 -3.21 11.25 -10.16
CA GLY A 12 -4.62 11.51 -9.91
C GLY A 12 -5.01 11.33 -8.43
N PHE A 13 -4.04 11.16 -7.53
CA PHE A 13 -4.28 11.06 -6.10
C PHE A 13 -4.29 12.44 -5.44
N GLY A 14 -5.37 12.74 -4.74
CA GLY A 14 -5.40 13.83 -3.77
C GLY A 14 -4.69 13.45 -2.48
N GLN A 15 -4.19 14.46 -1.75
CA GLN A 15 -3.72 14.25 -0.36
C GLN A 15 -4.88 14.18 0.65
N ASP A 16 -6.10 14.48 0.18
CA ASP A 16 -7.29 14.45 1.00
C ASP A 16 -7.67 13.01 1.36
N VAL A 17 -7.94 12.79 2.63
CA VAL A 17 -8.36 11.48 3.15
C VAL A 17 -9.86 11.54 3.43
N LEU A 18 -10.63 10.70 2.73
CA LEU A 18 -12.01 10.45 3.12
C LEU A 18 -12.02 9.57 4.36
N ARG A 19 -12.51 10.12 5.48
CA ARG A 19 -12.64 9.40 6.74
C ARG A 19 -14.12 9.19 7.05
N VAL A 20 -14.51 7.93 7.23
CA VAL A 20 -15.82 7.54 7.73
C VAL A 20 -15.62 6.94 9.12
N GLU A 21 -16.34 7.46 10.11
CA GLU A 21 -16.31 6.96 11.48
C GLU A 21 -17.63 6.26 11.80
N VAL A 22 -17.54 5.06 12.37
CA VAL A 22 -18.68 4.28 12.85
C VAL A 22 -18.44 4.01 14.33
N SER A 23 -19.40 4.37 15.19
CA SER A 23 -19.26 4.24 16.64
C SER A 23 -20.46 3.51 17.25
N GLY A 24 -20.21 2.76 18.32
CA GLY A 24 -21.22 1.99 19.03
C GLY A 24 -20.59 0.97 19.99
N PRO A 25 -21.36 0.41 20.94
CA PRO A 25 -20.86 -0.55 21.93
C PRO A 25 -20.36 -1.86 21.30
N ASP A 26 -20.88 -2.22 20.13
CA ASP A 26 -20.53 -3.46 19.42
C ASP A 26 -19.42 -3.26 18.37
N GLN A 27 -18.91 -2.03 18.18
CA GLN A 27 -17.90 -1.75 17.18
C GLN A 27 -16.49 -1.97 17.74
N PRO A 28 -15.60 -2.67 17.02
CA PRO A 28 -14.21 -2.86 17.45
C PRO A 28 -13.42 -1.55 17.33
N ASP A 29 -12.41 -1.37 18.19
CA ASP A 29 -11.41 -0.31 18.05
C ASP A 29 -10.45 -0.66 16.90
N LEU A 30 -10.89 -0.38 15.67
CA LEU A 30 -10.19 -0.73 14.44
C LEU A 30 -10.27 0.41 13.43
N THR A 31 -9.15 0.70 12.77
CA THR A 31 -9.08 1.58 11.60
C THR A 31 -8.81 0.73 10.35
N LEU A 32 -9.72 0.77 9.39
CA LEU A 32 -9.53 0.19 8.07
C LEU A 32 -9.10 1.29 7.09
N ILE A 33 -8.05 1.00 6.32
CA ILE A 33 -7.55 1.91 5.28
C ILE A 33 -7.73 1.19 3.94
N ASP A 34 -8.57 1.75 3.06
CA ASP A 34 -8.65 1.28 1.69
C ASP A 34 -7.59 1.99 0.85
N VAL A 35 -6.74 1.18 0.21
CA VAL A 35 -5.57 1.64 -0.53
C VAL A 35 -5.87 1.45 -2.02
N PRO A 36 -5.90 2.51 -2.84
CA PRO A 36 -6.21 2.36 -4.25
C PRO A 36 -5.22 1.41 -4.95
N ARG A 37 -5.75 0.57 -5.82
CA ARG A 37 -5.06 -0.58 -6.48
C ARG A 37 -3.78 -0.23 -7.25
N LEU A 38 -3.51 1.05 -7.47
CA LEU A 38 -2.38 1.61 -8.21
C LEU A 38 -1.01 1.32 -7.56
N TYR A 39 -0.98 0.98 -6.26
CA TYR A 39 0.25 0.61 -5.54
C TYR A 39 1.01 -0.58 -6.12
N PHE A 40 0.29 -1.51 -6.76
CA PHE A 40 0.85 -2.79 -7.18
C PHE A 40 1.07 -2.88 -8.69
N THR A 41 0.53 -1.93 -9.45
CA THR A 41 0.69 -1.86 -10.91
C THR A 41 1.95 -1.13 -11.33
N GLU A 42 2.44 -0.17 -10.55
CA GLU A 42 3.69 0.54 -10.82
C GLU A 42 4.85 -0.21 -10.19
N ASP A 43 5.86 -0.52 -11.01
CA ASP A 43 6.96 -1.40 -10.66
C ASP A 43 7.66 -0.99 -9.36
N ILE A 44 7.33 -1.72 -8.29
CA ILE A 44 8.04 -1.72 -7.00
C ILE A 44 9.55 -1.98 -7.20
N THR A 45 9.91 -2.57 -8.34
CA THR A 45 11.25 -2.92 -8.80
C THR A 45 12.02 -1.79 -9.48
N ASP A 46 11.39 -0.68 -9.88
CA ASP A 46 12.09 0.41 -10.56
C ASP A 46 12.58 1.44 -9.53
N GLU A 47 13.63 1.09 -8.79
CA GLU A 47 14.26 1.93 -7.76
C GLU A 47 14.74 3.28 -8.31
N ASN A 48 14.93 3.37 -9.63
CA ASN A 48 15.39 4.57 -10.33
C ASN A 48 14.28 5.59 -10.63
N ARG A 49 13.00 5.25 -10.38
CA ARG A 49 11.87 6.14 -10.64
C ARG A 49 11.41 6.82 -9.36
N GLU A 50 11.22 8.14 -9.42
CA GLU A 50 10.68 8.89 -8.29
C GLU A 50 9.26 8.36 -7.95
N PRO A 51 9.00 7.98 -6.69
CA PRO A 51 7.69 7.47 -6.31
C PRO A 51 6.65 8.57 -6.44
N SER A 52 5.49 8.22 -7.00
CA SER A 52 4.33 9.11 -7.11
C SER A 52 3.87 9.62 -5.74
N LEU A 53 3.05 10.67 -5.72
CA LEU A 53 2.52 11.20 -4.46
C LEU A 53 1.68 10.16 -3.74
N GLY A 54 0.77 9.47 -4.44
CA GLY A 54 0.03 8.34 -3.88
C GLY A 54 0.99 7.30 -3.28
N ARG A 55 2.10 7.00 -4.00
CA ARG A 55 3.14 6.07 -3.54
C ARG A 55 3.89 6.48 -2.27
N ARG A 56 4.01 7.78 -1.95
CA ARG A 56 4.61 8.19 -0.68
C ARG A 56 3.63 8.08 0.49
N TRP A 57 2.35 8.34 0.23
CA TRP A 57 1.32 8.39 1.26
C TRP A 57 0.99 7.04 1.88
N ILE A 58 0.78 6.01 1.06
CA ILE A 58 0.50 4.67 1.57
C ILE A 58 1.76 3.95 2.06
N GLU A 59 2.96 4.23 1.53
CA GLU A 59 4.22 3.76 2.13
C GLU A 59 4.35 4.18 3.61
N LYS A 60 3.85 5.38 3.98
CA LYS A 60 3.78 5.81 5.39
C LYS A 60 2.97 4.85 6.25
N TYR A 61 1.83 4.37 5.77
CA TYR A 61 0.99 3.41 6.52
C TYR A 61 1.64 2.02 6.60
N LEU A 62 2.31 1.57 5.55
CA LEU A 62 3.01 0.27 5.51
C LEU A 62 4.20 0.24 6.49
N LEU A 63 4.92 1.37 6.63
CA LEU A 63 6.05 1.52 7.55
C LEU A 63 5.64 1.63 9.02
N HIS A 64 4.39 2.01 9.32
CA HIS A 64 3.93 2.10 10.70
C HIS A 64 3.85 0.72 11.35
N ALA A 65 4.62 0.50 12.43
CA ALA A 65 4.74 -0.79 13.12
C ALA A 65 3.40 -1.35 13.67
N ARG A 66 2.42 -0.49 13.93
CA ARG A 66 1.08 -0.87 14.42
C ARG A 66 0.09 -1.20 13.30
N SER A 67 0.48 -1.01 12.04
CA SER A 67 -0.34 -1.38 10.88
C SER A 67 -0.20 -2.87 10.58
N ILE A 68 -1.31 -3.49 10.20
CA ILE A 68 -1.37 -4.84 9.64
C ILE A 68 -1.53 -4.68 8.12
N ILE A 69 -0.70 -5.38 7.35
CA ILE A 69 -0.74 -5.38 5.89
C ILE A 69 -1.66 -6.53 5.46
N LEU A 70 -2.86 -6.19 5.00
CA LEU A 70 -3.80 -7.16 4.45
C LEU A 70 -3.53 -7.34 2.94
N THR A 71 -3.13 -8.54 2.56
CA THR A 71 -2.86 -8.88 1.15
C THR A 71 -3.97 -9.78 0.63
N VAL A 72 -4.61 -9.36 -0.46
CA VAL A 72 -5.66 -10.15 -1.13
C VAL A 72 -5.06 -10.79 -2.36
N VAL A 73 -4.96 -12.12 -2.36
CA VAL A 73 -4.49 -12.90 -3.50
C VAL A 73 -5.64 -13.56 -4.24
N SER A 74 -5.56 -13.62 -5.56
CA SER A 74 -6.48 -14.45 -6.35
C SER A 74 -5.91 -15.86 -6.49
N ALA A 75 -6.74 -16.88 -6.30
CA ALA A 75 -6.40 -18.27 -6.58
C ALA A 75 -6.19 -18.55 -8.08
N LYS A 76 -6.67 -17.66 -8.95
CA LYS A 76 -6.57 -17.78 -10.41
C LYS A 76 -5.22 -17.31 -10.98
N ILE A 77 -4.43 -16.60 -10.16
CA ILE A 77 -3.17 -15.99 -10.58
C ILE A 77 -2.04 -16.67 -9.81
N ASP A 78 -0.96 -17.02 -10.51
CA ASP A 78 0.20 -17.62 -9.85
C ASP A 78 0.75 -16.71 -8.75
N PHE A 79 1.09 -17.28 -7.59
CA PHE A 79 1.58 -16.53 -6.43
C PHE A 79 2.78 -15.63 -6.76
N CYS A 80 3.68 -16.09 -7.63
CA CYS A 80 4.84 -15.32 -8.08
C CYS A 80 4.47 -14.06 -8.88
N ALA A 81 3.36 -14.09 -9.62
CA ALA A 81 2.90 -12.96 -10.42
C ALA A 81 2.25 -11.85 -9.57
N GLN A 82 1.88 -12.16 -8.32
CA GLN A 82 1.13 -11.23 -7.47
C GLN A 82 2.02 -10.23 -6.72
N LYS A 83 3.34 -10.24 -6.92
CA LYS A 83 4.35 -9.29 -6.38
C LYS A 83 4.32 -9.07 -4.84
N ILE A 84 3.54 -9.84 -4.08
CA ILE A 84 3.40 -9.72 -2.60
C ILE A 84 4.70 -9.99 -1.87
N THR A 85 5.52 -10.89 -2.39
CA THR A 85 6.83 -11.20 -1.80
C THR A 85 7.73 -9.97 -1.74
N GLY A 86 7.72 -9.11 -2.75
CA GLY A 86 8.50 -7.87 -2.76
C GLY A 86 8.03 -6.84 -1.72
N ILE A 87 6.71 -6.75 -1.49
CA ILE A 87 6.14 -5.88 -0.45
C ILE A 87 6.52 -6.41 0.93
N ALA A 88 6.40 -7.73 1.13
CA ALA A 88 6.80 -8.36 2.38
C ALA A 88 8.28 -8.11 2.65
N ASP A 89 9.15 -8.39 1.69
CA ASP A 89 10.59 -8.21 1.88
C ASP A 89 10.98 -6.75 2.15
N LYS A 90 10.25 -5.78 1.57
CA LYS A 90 10.51 -4.35 1.75
C LYS A 90 9.96 -3.78 3.06
N TYR A 91 8.73 -4.11 3.46
CA TYR A 91 8.03 -3.44 4.57
C TYR A 91 7.84 -4.30 5.82
N ASP A 92 7.92 -5.63 5.69
CA ASP A 92 7.84 -6.56 6.82
C ASP A 92 8.52 -7.89 6.50
N ARG A 93 9.86 -7.88 6.45
CA ARG A 93 10.65 -9.06 6.08
C ARG A 93 10.43 -10.24 7.04
N ALA A 94 10.13 -9.95 8.31
CA ALA A 94 9.81 -10.96 9.31
C ALA A 94 8.40 -11.55 9.13
N ARG A 95 7.55 -10.93 8.29
CA ARG A 95 6.18 -11.34 7.97
C ARG A 95 5.29 -11.48 9.22
N THR A 96 5.55 -10.69 10.25
CA THR A 96 4.83 -10.75 11.54
C THR A 96 3.54 -9.94 11.53
N ARG A 97 3.35 -9.08 10.53
CA ARG A 97 2.25 -8.12 10.40
C ARG A 97 1.53 -8.24 9.06
N ILE A 98 1.75 -9.32 8.31
CA ILE A 98 1.09 -9.57 7.03
C ILE A 98 0.02 -10.63 7.22
N LEU A 99 -1.22 -10.29 6.88
CA LEU A 99 -2.33 -11.24 6.77
C LEU A 99 -2.64 -11.47 5.30
N GLY A 100 -2.63 -12.73 4.86
CA GLY A 100 -2.99 -13.12 3.50
C GLY A 100 -4.40 -13.66 3.42
N THR A 101 -5.20 -13.18 2.48
CA THR A 101 -6.52 -13.74 2.16
C THR A 101 -6.53 -14.23 0.72
N VAL A 102 -7.10 -15.42 0.50
CA VAL A 102 -7.23 -16.01 -0.83
C VAL A 102 -8.67 -15.84 -1.30
N ASN A 103 -8.84 -15.19 -2.45
CA ASN A 103 -10.10 -15.13 -3.16
C ASN A 103 -10.12 -16.21 -4.26
N LEU A 104 -11.08 -17.14 -4.16
CA LEU A 104 -11.23 -18.31 -5.02
C LEU A 104 -11.85 -17.95 -6.38
#